data_AF-A0A7C2AXB7-F1
#
_entry.id   AF-A0A7C2AXB7-F1
#
_cell.length_a   1.000
_cell.length_b   1.000
_cell.length_c   1.000
_cell.angle_alpha   90.00
_cell.angle_beta   90.00
_cell.angle_gamma   90.00
#
_symmetry.space_group_name_H-M   'P 1'
#
loop_
_entity.id
_entity.type
_entity.pdbx_description
1 polymer ?
#
loop_
_entity_poly.entity_id
_entity_poly.type
_entity_poly.pdbx_seq_one_letter_code
_entity_poly.pdbx_strand_id
1 'polypeptide(L)'
;MDLSIESLKKSKAFTSRPVEKTIEWENAGKKHKFITYVRPLSYQTAVGDISARNGVDPLAARIASSICDKDGAPVFTVADLTGQNDPERGALDPLLTQLLLIAISEVQNLGKTPASTK
;
A
#
# COMPACT_ATOMS: atom_id res chain seq x y z
N MET A 1 20.42 -24.53 11.84
CA MET A 1 20.20 -23.18 12.42
C MET A 1 18.77 -23.15 12.87
N ASP A 2 18.52 -22.85 14.15
CA ASP A 2 17.15 -22.82 14.67
C ASP A 2 16.46 -21.50 14.31
N LEU A 3 15.14 -21.54 14.18
CA LEU A 3 14.33 -20.36 13.91
C LEU A 3 14.33 -19.46 15.15
N SER A 4 15.00 -18.31 15.07
CA SER A 4 15.05 -17.32 16.14
C SER A 4 15.13 -15.91 15.56
N ILE A 5 14.79 -14.88 16.34
CA ILE A 5 14.91 -13.49 15.89
C ILE A 5 16.34 -13.17 15.47
N GLU A 6 17.33 -13.72 16.16
CA GLU A 6 18.74 -13.52 15.83
C GLU A 6 19.10 -14.17 14.49
N SER A 7 18.64 -15.41 14.22
CA SER A 7 18.91 -16.07 12.94
C SER A 7 18.21 -15.35 11.77
N LEU A 8 16.98 -14.87 11.98
CA LEU A 8 16.21 -14.10 10.99
C LEU A 8 16.81 -12.72 10.69
N LYS A 9 17.37 -12.03 11.70
CA LYS A 9 18.11 -10.78 11.49
C LYS A 9 19.36 -11.00 10.64
N LYS A 10 20.12 -12.07 10.94
CA LYS A 10 21.34 -12.43 10.18
C LYS A 10 21.03 -12.81 8.74
N SER A 11 19.92 -13.50 8.49
CA SER A 11 19.49 -13.90 7.15
C SER A 11 18.75 -12.81 6.37
N LYS A 12 18.57 -11.60 6.95
CA LYS A 12 17.81 -10.49 6.35
C LYS A 12 16.38 -10.90 5.94
N ALA A 13 15.74 -11.74 6.76
CA ALA A 13 14.39 -12.24 6.50
C ALA A 13 13.27 -11.18 6.70
N PHE A 14 13.57 -10.08 7.39
CA PHE A 14 12.64 -8.96 7.55
C PHE A 14 12.65 -8.08 6.30
N THR A 15 11.49 -7.54 5.94
CA THR A 15 11.29 -6.84 4.67
C THR A 15 12.11 -5.56 4.57
N SER A 16 12.44 -5.20 3.33
CA SER A 16 13.16 -3.97 2.99
C SER A 16 12.33 -2.72 3.31
N ARG A 17 13.03 -1.58 3.31
CA ARG A 17 12.42 -0.26 3.52
C ARG A 17 11.35 0.03 2.45
N PRO A 18 10.35 0.85 2.78
CA PRO A 18 9.38 1.35 1.80
C PRO A 18 10.06 1.97 0.57
N VAL A 19 9.43 1.78 -0.60
CA VAL A 19 9.90 2.32 -1.88
C VAL A 19 9.21 3.66 -2.13
N GLU A 20 9.99 4.70 -2.38
CA GLU A 20 9.46 6.03 -2.74
C GLU A 20 8.77 6.00 -4.10
N LYS A 21 7.59 6.59 -4.18
CA LYS A 21 6.79 6.74 -5.39
C LYS A 21 6.27 8.16 -5.49
N THR A 22 6.28 8.70 -6.70
CA THR A 22 5.65 9.97 -7.03
C THR A 22 4.26 9.69 -7.60
N ILE A 23 3.25 10.36 -7.05
CA ILE A 23 1.86 10.31 -7.55
C ILE A 23 1.53 11.68 -8.15
N GLU A 24 1.13 11.69 -9.41
CA GLU A 24 0.61 12.86 -10.09
C GLU A 24 -0.90 12.70 -10.26
N TRP A 25 -1.67 13.57 -9.61
CA TRP A 25 -3.13 13.51 -9.57
C TRP A 25 -3.71 14.83 -10.07
N GLU A 26 -4.68 14.76 -10.96
CA GLU A 26 -5.39 15.94 -11.46
C GLU A 26 -6.85 15.87 -11.04
N ASN A 27 -7.35 16.95 -10.44
CA ASN A 27 -8.76 17.08 -10.06
C ASN A 27 -9.25 18.50 -10.32
N ALA A 28 -10.42 18.63 -10.94
CA ALA A 28 -11.03 19.91 -11.31
C ALA A 28 -10.06 20.88 -12.02
N GLY A 29 -9.21 20.36 -12.91
CA GLY A 29 -8.21 21.12 -13.67
C GLY A 29 -6.98 21.55 -12.87
N LYS A 30 -6.82 21.09 -11.62
CA LYS A 30 -5.63 21.33 -10.80
C LYS A 30 -4.77 20.09 -10.74
N LYS A 31 -3.49 20.25 -11.07
CA LYS A 31 -2.48 19.20 -10.96
C LYS A 31 -1.83 19.24 -9.59
N HIS A 32 -1.78 18.08 -8.95
CA HIS A 32 -1.17 17.82 -7.67
C HIS A 32 -0.06 16.78 -7.83
N LYS A 33 1.02 16.95 -7.06
CA LYS A 33 2.14 16.01 -7.04
C LYS A 33 2.48 15.67 -5.60
N PHE A 34 2.39 14.38 -5.28
CA PHE A 34 2.66 13.87 -3.94
C PHE A 34 3.81 12.88 -3.97
N ILE A 35 4.61 12.88 -2.91
CA ILE A 35 5.56 11.81 -2.63
C ILE A 35 4.89 10.88 -1.62
N THR A 36 4.87 9.60 -1.93
CA THR A 36 4.37 8.54 -1.06
C THR A 36 5.39 7.42 -0.96
N TYR A 37 5.28 6.57 0.05
CA TYR A 37 6.11 5.38 0.17
C TYR A 37 5.24 4.13 0.19
N VAL A 38 5.71 3.09 -0.49
CA VAL A 38 4.97 1.84 -0.67
C VAL A 38 5.74 0.70 -0.04
N ARG A 39 5.10 -0.05 0.84
CA ARG A 39 5.66 -1.26 1.43
C ARG A 39 5.79 -2.35 0.35
N PRO A 40 6.98 -2.95 0.20
CA PRO A 40 7.13 -4.22 -0.51
C PRO A 40 6.22 -5.30 0.08
N LEU A 41 5.99 -6.36 -0.69
CA LEU A 41 5.21 -7.50 -0.22
C LEU A 41 5.83 -8.03 1.08
N SER A 42 5.03 -8.06 2.14
CA SER A 42 5.48 -8.30 3.50
C SER A 42 4.37 -8.93 4.35
N TYR A 43 4.70 -9.29 5.59
CA TYR A 43 3.68 -9.71 6.56
C TYR A 43 2.59 -8.65 6.74
N GLN A 44 2.96 -7.36 6.80
CA GLN A 44 2.01 -6.25 6.97
C GLN A 44 0.99 -6.19 5.82
N THR A 45 1.42 -6.35 4.58
CA THR A 45 0.53 -6.30 3.41
C THR A 45 -0.34 -7.55 3.34
N ALA A 46 0.18 -8.72 3.74
CA ALA A 46 -0.60 -9.95 3.84
C ALA A 46 -1.71 -9.86 4.91
N VAL A 47 -1.45 -9.20 6.04
CA VAL A 47 -2.48 -8.93 7.06
C VAL A 47 -3.61 -8.07 6.48
N GLY A 48 -3.28 -7.09 5.64
CA GLY A 48 -4.27 -6.32 4.89
C GLY A 48 -5.14 -7.19 3.98
N ASP A 49 -4.51 -8.04 3.17
CA ASP A 49 -5.21 -8.96 2.26
C ASP A 49 -6.08 -9.99 3.00
N ILE A 50 -5.70 -10.42 4.21
CA ILE A 50 -6.53 -11.30 5.06
C ILE A 50 -7.71 -10.55 5.65
N SER A 51 -7.50 -9.32 6.13
CA SER A 51 -8.55 -8.49 6.72
C SER A 51 -9.69 -8.24 5.72
N ALA A 52 -9.35 -8.07 4.44
CA ALA A 52 -10.31 -7.97 3.35
C ALA A 52 -11.25 -9.20 3.25
N ARG A 53 -10.77 -10.40 3.58
CA ARG A 53 -11.59 -11.62 3.57
C ARG A 53 -12.57 -11.68 4.75
N ASN A 54 -12.36 -10.87 5.78
CA ASN A 54 -13.19 -10.78 6.98
C ASN A 54 -14.23 -9.65 6.91
N GLY A 55 -14.56 -9.17 5.70
CA GLY A 55 -15.61 -8.16 5.50
C GLY A 55 -15.13 -6.71 5.59
N VAL A 56 -13.83 -6.47 5.73
CA VAL A 56 -13.24 -5.14 5.55
C VAL A 56 -13.17 -4.83 4.06
N ASP A 57 -13.37 -3.56 3.66
CA ASP A 57 -13.25 -3.17 2.25
C ASP A 57 -11.86 -3.58 1.68
N PRO A 58 -11.82 -4.38 0.61
CA PRO A 58 -10.59 -4.98 0.13
C PRO A 58 -9.60 -3.96 -0.42
N LEU A 59 -10.09 -2.91 -1.08
CA LEU A 59 -9.24 -1.89 -1.67
C LEU A 59 -8.67 -0.97 -0.59
N ALA A 60 -9.51 -0.55 0.37
CA ALA A 60 -9.09 0.26 1.49
C ALA A 60 -8.09 -0.48 2.38
N ALA A 61 -8.32 -1.77 2.68
CA ALA A 61 -7.40 -2.60 3.44
C ALA A 61 -6.04 -2.73 2.73
N ARG A 62 -6.05 -2.92 1.41
CA ARG A 62 -4.82 -3.01 0.60
C ARG A 62 -4.04 -1.71 0.58
N ILE A 63 -4.71 -0.57 0.41
CA ILE A 63 -4.07 0.76 0.42
C ILE A 63 -3.52 1.06 1.83
N ALA A 64 -4.31 0.94 2.89
CA ALA A 64 -3.89 1.25 4.25
C ALA A 64 -2.69 0.39 4.72
N SER A 65 -2.66 -0.89 4.34
CA SER A 65 -1.55 -1.79 4.67
C SER A 65 -0.30 -1.55 3.81
N SER A 66 -0.43 -0.96 2.62
CA SER A 66 0.69 -0.80 1.68
C SER A 66 1.28 0.61 1.64
N ILE A 67 0.46 1.64 1.82
CA ILE A 67 0.91 3.04 1.79
C ILE A 67 1.39 3.49 3.17
N CYS A 68 2.55 4.14 3.18
CA CYS A 68 3.21 4.63 4.39
C CYS A 68 4.03 5.87 4.11
N ASP A 69 4.51 6.48 5.19
CA ASP A 69 5.55 7.51 5.13
C ASP A 69 6.95 6.89 4.97
N LYS A 70 7.97 7.77 4.93
CA LYS A 70 9.38 7.40 4.77
C LYS A 70 9.91 6.48 5.87
N ASP A 71 9.31 6.55 7.06
CA ASP A 71 9.70 5.80 8.26
C ASP A 71 8.89 4.50 8.37
N GLY A 72 7.94 4.29 7.47
CA GLY A 72 7.10 3.10 7.39
C GLY A 72 5.84 3.17 8.26
N ALA A 73 5.48 4.33 8.80
CA ALA A 73 4.22 4.52 9.50
C ALA A 73 3.05 4.62 8.50
N PRO A 74 1.88 4.02 8.79
CA PRO A 74 0.74 4.07 7.89
C PRO A 74 0.22 5.50 7.73
N VAL A 75 -0.06 5.90 6.48
CA VAL A 75 -0.63 7.22 6.15
C VAL A 75 -2.15 7.23 6.29
N PHE A 76 -2.78 6.08 6.03
CA PHE A 76 -4.22 5.93 6.03
C PHE A 76 -4.67 4.81 6.97
N THR A 77 -5.81 5.02 7.61
CA THR A 77 -6.66 3.92 8.09
C THR A 77 -7.67 3.54 7.01
N VAL A 78 -8.31 2.38 7.16
CA VAL A 78 -9.41 1.96 6.28
C VAL A 78 -10.54 3.00 6.29
N ALA A 79 -10.89 3.51 7.48
CA ALA A 79 -11.97 4.48 7.65
C ALA A 79 -11.66 5.86 7.06
N ASP A 80 -10.37 6.22 6.90
CA ASP A 80 -9.99 7.43 6.16
C ASP A 80 -10.32 7.31 4.67
N LEU A 81 -10.04 6.14 4.10
CA LEU A 81 -10.21 5.88 2.67
C LEU A 81 -11.68 5.76 2.28
N THR A 82 -12.49 5.13 3.14
CA THR A 82 -13.94 4.96 2.93
C THR A 82 -14.75 6.19 3.30
N GLY A 83 -14.15 7.20 3.95
CA GLY A 83 -14.83 8.40 4.44
C GLY A 83 -15.60 8.19 5.74
N GLN A 84 -15.47 7.03 6.40
CA GLN A 84 -16.17 6.74 7.66
C GLN A 84 -15.65 7.57 8.83
N ASN A 85 -14.36 7.98 8.80
CA ASN A 85 -13.80 8.86 9.84
C ASN A 85 -14.27 10.32 9.71
N ASP A 86 -14.63 10.75 8.50
CA ASP A 86 -15.05 12.12 8.21
C ASP A 86 -16.07 12.11 7.06
N PRO A 87 -17.38 11.96 7.39
CA PRO A 87 -18.42 11.89 6.38
C PRO A 87 -18.60 13.17 5.56
N GLU A 88 -18.20 14.33 6.07
CA GLU A 88 -18.26 15.59 5.34
C GLU A 88 -17.16 15.68 4.27
N ARG A 89 -15.97 15.13 4.57
CA ARG A 89 -14.90 14.93 3.57
C ARG A 89 -15.26 13.84 2.56
N GLY A 90 -15.90 12.77 3.02
CA GLY A 90 -16.25 11.61 2.19
C GLY A 90 -15.06 10.69 1.87
N ALA A 91 -15.30 9.74 0.97
CA ALA A 91 -14.32 8.75 0.53
C ALA A 91 -13.21 9.36 -0.34
N LEU A 92 -12.09 8.64 -0.45
CA LEU A 92 -10.97 9.06 -1.29
C LEU A 92 -11.40 9.17 -2.76
N ASP A 93 -10.87 10.17 -3.45
CA ASP A 93 -11.10 10.36 -4.89
C ASP A 93 -10.80 9.08 -5.70
N PRO A 94 -11.68 8.69 -6.65
CA PRO A 94 -11.54 7.44 -7.38
C PRO A 94 -10.28 7.38 -8.26
N LEU A 95 -9.86 8.50 -8.87
CA LEU A 95 -8.63 8.54 -9.67
C LEU A 95 -7.41 8.41 -8.76
N LEU A 96 -7.40 9.12 -7.62
CA LEU A 96 -6.32 8.99 -6.64
C LEU A 96 -6.24 7.56 -6.07
N THR A 97 -7.39 6.94 -5.80
CA THR A 97 -7.48 5.53 -5.38
C THR A 97 -6.82 4.61 -6.39
N GLN A 98 -7.12 4.78 -7.68
CA GLN A 98 -6.52 4.01 -8.76
C GLN A 98 -5.00 4.21 -8.84
N LEU A 99 -4.53 5.46 -8.76
CA LEU A 99 -3.10 5.79 -8.80
C LEU A 99 -2.33 5.13 -7.65
N LEU A 100 -2.89 5.12 -6.45
CA LEU A 100 -2.30 4.43 -5.29
C LEU A 100 -2.20 2.92 -5.52
N LEU A 101 -3.26 2.29 -6.05
CA LEU A 101 -3.26 0.85 -6.36
C LEU A 101 -2.24 0.48 -7.45
N ILE A 102 -2.04 1.35 -8.45
CA ILE A 102 -0.99 1.18 -9.47
C ILE A 102 0.38 1.23 -8.81
N ALA A 103 0.67 2.24 -7.99
CA ALA A 103 1.95 2.35 -7.29
C ALA A 103 2.22 1.15 -6.37
N ILE A 104 1.19 0.63 -5.69
CA ILE A 104 1.26 -0.61 -4.91
C ILE A 104 1.64 -1.80 -5.79
N SER A 105 0.96 -1.94 -6.93
CA SER A 105 1.18 -3.05 -7.86
C SER A 105 2.59 -3.03 -8.46
N GLU A 106 3.09 -1.85 -8.82
CA GLU A 106 4.45 -1.68 -9.32
C GLU A 106 5.48 -2.16 -8.29
N VAL A 107 5.32 -1.78 -7.02
CA VAL A 107 6.28 -2.14 -5.97
C VAL A 107 6.17 -3.61 -5.55
N GLN A 108 4.95 -4.17 -5.49
CA GLN A 108 4.73 -5.52 -5.00
C GLN A 108 4.82 -6.60 -6.09
N ASN A 109 4.81 -6.23 -7.37
CA ASN A 109 5.04 -7.15 -8.49
C ASN A 109 6.42 -7.00 -9.14
N LEU A 110 7.32 -6.18 -8.57
CA LEU A 110 8.73 -6.13 -8.97
C LEU A 110 9.32 -7.55 -9.00
N GLY A 111 9.67 -8.03 -10.20
CA GLY A 111 10.27 -9.35 -10.41
C GLY A 111 9.33 -10.45 -10.92
N LYS A 112 8.02 -10.20 -11.04
CA LYS A 112 7.12 -11.09 -11.80
C LYS A 112 7.16 -10.69 -13.27
N THR A 113 7.61 -11.58 -14.14
CA THR A 113 7.45 -11.41 -15.59
C THR A 113 5.95 -11.28 -15.88
N PRO A 114 5.50 -10.25 -16.63
CA PRO A 114 4.11 -10.22 -17.07
C PRO A 114 3.83 -11.54 -17.82
N ALA A 115 2.72 -12.20 -17.48
CA ALA A 115 2.33 -13.41 -18.19
C ALA A 115 2.22 -13.06 -19.67
N SER A 116 2.95 -13.79 -20.52
CA SER A 116 2.85 -13.64 -21.97
C SER A 116 1.41 -13.92 -22.36
N THR A 117 0.68 -12.90 -22.80
CA THR A 117 -0.64 -13.05 -23.40
C THR A 117 -0.48 -13.93 -24.64
N LYS A 118 -1.22 -15.03 -24.69
CA LYS A 118 -1.39 -15.86 -25.91
C LYS A 118 -2.64 -15.41 -26.65
#